data_AF-A0A139CQ39-F1
#
_entry.id   AF-A0A139CQ39-F1
#
_cell.length_a   1.000
_cell.length_b   1.000
_cell.length_c   1.000
_cell.angle_alpha   90.00
_cell.angle_beta   90.00
_cell.angle_gamma   90.00
#
_symmetry.space_group_name_H-M   'P 1'
#
loop_
_entity.id
_entity.type
_entity.pdbx_description
1 polymer ?
#
loop_
_entity_poly.entity_id
_entity_poly.type
_entity_poly.pdbx_seq_one_letter_code
_entity_poly.pdbx_strand_id
1 'polypeptide(L)' 'FDLIEFLIPQYIKEGKAHLSIAIGCTGGKHRSVTFANKLSKFLRREQYHVITEHRDIEKDI' A
#
# COMPACT_ATOMS: atom_id res chain seq x y z
N PHE A 1 -9.53 -3.45 -6.13
CA PHE A 1 -8.40 -2.48 -6.17
C PHE A 1 -7.74 -2.69 -7.51
N ASP A 2 -8.46 -2.34 -8.57
CA ASP A 2 -8.40 -3.13 -9.80
C ASP A 2 -7.13 -2.87 -10.59
N LEU A 3 -6.65 -1.62 -10.58
CA LEU A 3 -5.35 -1.27 -11.15
C LEU A 3 -4.19 -1.99 -10.45
N ILE A 4 -4.23 -2.10 -9.12
CA ILE A 4 -3.14 -2.72 -8.35
C ILE A 4 -3.13 -4.23 -8.61
N GLU A 5 -4.31 -4.84 -8.63
CA GLU A 5 -4.50 -6.26 -8.95
C GLU A 5 -3.98 -6.61 -10.36
N PHE A 6 -4.23 -5.73 -11.34
CA PHE A 6 -3.69 -5.88 -12.68
C PHE A 6 -2.16 -5.75 -12.73
N LEU A 7 -1.58 -4.83 -11.98
CA LEU A 7 -0.15 -4.49 -12.06
C LEU A 7 0.76 -5.45 -11.30
N ILE A 8 0.35 -5.99 -10.15
CA ILE A 8 1.21 -6.83 -9.31
C ILE A 8 1.81 -8.03 -10.09
N PRO A 9 1.02 -8.82 -10.86
CA PRO A 9 1.58 -9.91 -11.67
C PRO A 9 2.63 -9.46 -12.69
N GLN A 10 2.48 -8.24 -13.24
CA GLN A 10 3.43 -7.70 -14.22
C GLN A 10 4.76 -7.34 -13.54
N TYR A 11 4.71 -6.73 -12.35
CA TYR A 11 5.93 -6.44 -11.56
C TYR A 11 6.65 -7.71 -11.11
N ILE A 12 5.91 -8.78 -10.78
CA ILE A 12 6.48 -10.10 -10.47
C ILE A 12 7.19 -10.67 -11.71
N LYS A 13 6.55 -10.61 -12.88
CA LYS A 13 7.13 -11.09 -14.14
C LYS A 13 8.39 -10.33 -14.53
N GLU A 14 8.45 -9.03 -14.24
CA GLU A 14 9.65 -8.21 -14.45
C GLU A 14 10.78 -8.54 -13.45
N GLY A 15 10.51 -9.34 -12.41
CA GLY A 15 11.49 -9.75 -11.41
C GLY A 15 11.77 -8.69 -10.34
N LYS A 16 10.83 -7.77 -10.09
CA LYS A 16 10.97 -6.80 -9.00
C LYS A 16 10.93 -7.52 -7.65
N ALA A 17 11.97 -7.32 -6.84
CA ALA A 17 12.02 -7.88 -5.49
C ALA A 17 10.99 -7.22 -4.54
N HIS A 18 10.71 -5.93 -4.75
CA HIS A 18 9.79 -5.14 -3.93
C HIS A 18 8.96 -4.18 -4.78
N LEU A 19 7.71 -3.95 -4.37
CA LEU A 19 6.82 -2.94 -4.92
C LEU A 19 6.34 -2.03 -3.79
N SER A 20 6.66 -0.74 -3.87
CA SER A 20 6.22 0.27 -2.88
C SER A 20 5.01 1.04 -3.41
N ILE A 21 3.92 1.06 -2.64
CA ILE A 21 2.69 1.78 -2.98
C ILE A 21 2.45 2.86 -1.92
N ALA A 22 2.60 4.13 -2.30
CA ALA A 22 2.39 5.27 -1.41
C ALA A 22 0.98 5.85 -1.58
N ILE A 23 0.30 6.12 -0.46
CA ILE A 23 -1.02 6.77 -0.44
C ILE A 23 -0.91 8.03 0.42
N GLY A 24 -1.11 9.18 -0.20
CA GLY A 24 -1.01 10.49 0.45
C GLY A 24 -2.38 11.13 0.71
N CYS A 25 -2.50 11.83 1.83
CA CYS A 25 -3.52 12.84 2.04
C CYS A 25 -2.86 14.08 2.69
N THR A 26 -3.53 15.23 2.71
CA THR A 26 -2.91 16.50 3.13
C THR A 26 -2.11 16.42 4.43
N GLY A 27 -2.69 15.84 5.48
CA GLY A 27 -2.03 15.71 6.79
C GLY A 27 -1.49 14.32 7.09
N GLY A 28 -1.57 13.36 6.17
CA GLY A 28 -1.01 12.01 6.37
C GLY A 28 -1.62 11.13 7.47
N LYS A 29 -2.62 11.62 8.24
CA LYS A 29 -3.14 10.96 9.47
C LYS A 29 -4.49 10.24 9.34
N HIS A 30 -5.31 10.62 8.36
CA HIS A 30 -6.70 10.13 8.26
C HIS A 30 -6.92 9.27 7.02
N ARG A 31 -7.13 9.91 5.86
CA ARG A 31 -7.51 9.22 4.61
C ARG A 31 -6.40 8.27 4.14
N SER A 32 -5.16 8.73 4.09
CA SER A 32 -4.01 7.91 3.70
C SER A 32 -3.90 6.65 4.55
N VAL A 33 -3.99 6.79 5.88
CA VAL A 33 -3.93 5.68 6.84
C VAL A 33 -5.06 4.67 6.58
N THR A 34 -6.29 5.15 6.45
CA THR A 34 -7.45 4.28 6.18
C THR A 34 -7.30 3.51 4.87
N PHE A 35 -6.92 4.19 3.78
CA PHE A 35 -6.77 3.55 2.48
C PHE A 35 -5.58 2.58 2.45
N ALA A 36 -4.45 2.91 3.08
CA ALA A 36 -3.29 2.03 3.19
C ALA A 36 -3.63 0.74 3.95
N ASN A 37 -4.35 0.84 5.07
CA ASN A 37 -4.82 -0.33 5.82
C ASN A 37 -5.81 -1.18 5.02
N LYS A 38 -6.75 -0.55 4.30
CA LYS A 38 -7.72 -1.26 3.45
C LYS A 38 -7.03 -2.00 2.30
N LEU A 39 -6.05 -1.37 1.66
CA LEU A 39 -5.25 -2.00 0.59
C LEU A 39 -4.41 -3.15 1.14
N SER A 40 -3.74 -2.94 2.28
CA SER A 40 -2.95 -3.99 2.96
C SER A 40 -3.81 -5.22 3.26
N LYS A 41 -5.00 -5.03 3.82
CA LYS A 41 -5.94 -6.12 4.09
C LYS A 41 -6.38 -6.85 2.81
N PHE A 42 -6.63 -6.12 1.72
CA PHE A 42 -6.96 -6.73 0.44
C PHE A 42 -5.81 -7.58 -0.10
N LEU A 43 -4.60 -7.03 -0.17
CA LEU A 43 -3.43 -7.73 -0.71
C LEU A 43 -3.01 -8.95 0.13
N ARG A 44 -3.16 -8.88 1.46
CA ARG A 44 -2.95 -10.04 2.34
C ARG A 44 -3.97 -11.16 2.10
N ARG A 45 -5.22 -10.82 1.76
CA ARG A 45 -6.24 -11.82 1.39
C ARG A 45 -5.87 -12.54 0.09
N GLU A 46 -5.32 -11.80 -0.87
CA GLU A 46 -4.74 -12.32 -2.11
C GLU A 46 -3.37 -13.03 -1.90
N GLN A 47 -3.01 -13.34 -0.65
CA GLN A 47 -1.79 -14.09 -0.27
C GLN A 47 -0.45 -13.39 -0.57
N TYR A 48 -0.46 -12.08 -0.84
CA TYR A 48 0.79 -11.33 -0.96
C TYR A 48 1.43 -11.04 0.40
N HIS A 49 2.76 -11.06 0.45
CA HIS A 49 3.51 -10.53 1.59
C HIS A 49 3.50 -9.00 1.55
N VAL A 50 2.95 -8.38 2.60
CA VAL A 50 2.76 -6.92 2.67
C VAL A 50 3.32 -6.39 3.98
N ILE A 51 4.06 -5.28 3.89
CA ILE A 51 4.46 -4.45 5.02
C ILE A 51 3.71 -3.11 4.89
N THR A 52 3.25 -2.53 6.00
CA THR A 52 2.45 -1.31 5.99
C THR A 52 3.02 -0.34 7.00
N GLU A 53 3.37 0.86 6.53
CA GLU A 53 3.97 1.93 7.32
C GLU A 53 3.16 3.22 7.13
N HIS A 54 2.99 3.98 8.21
CA HIS A 54 2.25 5.25 8.22
C HIS A 54 3.20 6.39 8.57
N ARG A 55 3.86 6.96 7.55
CA ARG A 55 4.96 7.93 7.71
C ARG A 55 4.66 9.13 8.61
N ASP A 56 3.46 9.68 8.54
CA ASP A 56 3.10 10.95 9.18
C ASP A 56 2.15 10.77 10.37
N ILE A 57 1.83 9.54 10.76
CA ILE A 57 0.83 9.29 11.81
C ILE A 57 1.29 9.78 13.19
N GLU A 58 2.59 9.66 13.48
CA GLU A 58 3.21 10.05 14.74
C GLU A 58 3.89 11.43 14.67
N LYS A 59 3.81 12.12 13.54
CA LYS A 59 4.39 13.46 13.42
C LYS A 59 3.44 14.46 14.03
N ASP A 60 3.80 15.00 15.20
CA ASP A 60 3.21 16.25 15.67
C ASP A 60 3.68 17.39 14.76
N ILE A 61 2.74 18.26 14.36
CA ILE A 61 3.00 19.47 13.58
C ILE A 61 3.06 20.63 14.58
#